data_AF-A0A9W6GQP0-F1
#
_entry.id   AF-A0A9W6GQP0-F1
#
_cell.length_a   1.000
_cell.length_b   1.000
_cell.length_c   1.000
_cell.angle_alpha   90.00
_cell.angle_beta   90.00
_cell.angle_gamma   90.00
#
_symmetry.space_group_name_H-M   'P 1'
#
loop_
_entity.id
_entity.type
_entity.pdbx_description
1 polymer ?
#
loop_
_entity_poly.entity_id
_entity_poly.type
_entity_poly.pdbx_seq_one_letter_code
_entity_poly.pdbx_strand_id
1 'polypeptide(L)'
;MPQRLPYLQAIASLRQADGLLLLGSDEPHYTASKIYSALMSERPYLSIYSSESSAHAILKQAGGGIALSFDNRYQLENMDSLVSNALYDLATKPEALGRANSLTYATYKAARIAERFAEIFERVTLSPRALVCGDV
;
A
#
# COMPACT_ATOMS: atom_id res chain seq x y z
N MET A 1 22.12 12.20 11.56
CA MET A 1 20.98 11.46 10.97
C MET A 1 19.76 12.36 10.99
N PRO A 2 18.87 12.33 9.97
CA PRO A 2 17.66 13.15 9.97
C PRO A 2 16.73 12.77 11.13
N GLN A 3 16.05 13.77 11.69
CA GLN A 3 15.14 13.59 12.83
C GLN A 3 13.89 12.82 12.39
N ARG A 4 13.48 11.82 13.20
CA ARG A 4 12.25 11.05 12.93
C ARG A 4 11.02 11.92 13.17
N LEU A 5 10.11 11.95 12.21
CA LEU A 5 8.80 12.60 12.37
C LEU A 5 7.89 11.77 13.28
N PRO A 6 7.19 12.40 14.24
CA PRO A 6 6.09 11.77 14.97
C PRO A 6 5.00 11.24 14.03
N TYR A 7 4.32 10.17 14.43
CA TYR A 7 3.36 9.47 13.57
C TYR A 7 2.27 10.39 12.97
N LEU A 8 1.59 11.18 13.80
CA LEU A 8 0.53 12.08 13.32
C LEU A 8 1.08 13.17 12.39
N GLN A 9 2.30 13.65 12.62
CA GLN A 9 2.95 14.61 11.73
C GLN A 9 3.27 13.95 10.39
N ALA A 10 3.77 12.72 10.39
CA ALA A 10 4.02 11.98 9.14
C ALA A 10 2.73 11.80 8.31
N ILE A 11 1.60 11.45 8.94
CA ILE A 11 0.30 11.35 8.24
C ILE A 11 -0.17 12.72 7.74
N ALA A 12 -0.03 13.78 8.53
CA ALA A 12 -0.35 15.13 8.10
C ALA A 12 0.49 15.56 6.89
N SER A 13 1.80 15.27 6.88
CA SER A 13 2.68 15.52 5.75
C SER A 13 2.25 14.75 4.50
N LEU A 14 1.92 13.46 4.62
CA LEU A 14 1.40 12.67 3.48
C LEU A 14 0.10 13.27 2.92
N ARG A 15 -0.78 13.78 3.79
CA ARG A 15 -2.03 14.42 3.38
C ARG A 15 -1.84 15.82 2.81
N GLN A 16 -0.69 16.47 2.99
CA GLN A 16 -0.42 17.81 2.47
C GLN A 16 0.46 17.80 1.22
N ALA A 17 1.11 16.68 0.91
CA ALA A 17 1.95 16.54 -0.27
C ALA A 17 1.18 16.76 -1.58
N ASP A 18 1.82 17.39 -2.55
CA ASP A 18 1.30 17.54 -3.91
C ASP A 18 1.31 16.23 -4.69
N GLY A 19 2.31 15.39 -4.40
CA GLY A 19 2.45 14.04 -4.95
C GLY A 19 3.36 13.18 -4.08
N LEU A 20 3.21 11.87 -4.20
CA LEU A 20 3.99 10.90 -3.44
C LEU A 20 4.91 10.09 -4.36
N LEU A 21 6.10 9.77 -3.86
CA LEU A 21 7.04 8.91 -4.55
C LEU A 21 7.24 7.64 -3.73
N LEU A 22 6.82 6.51 -4.31
CA LEU A 22 6.75 5.21 -3.63
C LEU A 22 7.73 4.25 -4.28
N LEU A 23 8.90 4.09 -3.67
CA LEU A 23 9.96 3.23 -4.18
C LEU A 23 9.95 1.88 -3.45
N GLY A 24 9.89 0.82 -4.23
CA GLY A 24 10.12 -0.53 -3.77
C GLY A 24 11.60 -0.82 -3.52
N SER A 25 11.84 -2.03 -3.01
CA SER A 25 13.15 -2.66 -3.04
C SER A 25 13.21 -3.61 -4.25
N ASP A 26 14.43 -3.94 -4.65
CA ASP A 26 14.77 -5.06 -5.52
C ASP A 26 14.51 -6.44 -4.87
N GLU A 27 14.28 -6.51 -3.55
CA GLU A 27 13.93 -7.73 -2.84
C GLU A 27 12.46 -8.14 -3.08
N PRO A 28 12.20 -9.33 -3.67
CA PRO A 28 10.85 -9.77 -4.06
C PRO A 28 9.84 -9.86 -2.92
N HIS A 29 10.31 -10.12 -1.68
CA HIS A 29 9.46 -10.40 -0.52
C HIS A 29 9.20 -9.18 0.37
N TYR A 30 9.61 -7.98 -0.03
CA TYR A 30 9.32 -6.79 0.76
C TYR A 30 7.82 -6.49 0.75
N THR A 31 7.18 -6.69 1.91
CA THR A 31 5.76 -6.39 2.09
C THR A 31 5.60 -4.88 2.24
N ALA A 32 5.08 -4.21 1.22
CA ALA A 32 4.97 -2.75 1.21
C ALA A 32 3.77 -2.24 2.03
N SER A 33 3.73 -2.51 3.34
CA SER A 33 2.67 -2.04 4.25
C SER A 33 2.51 -0.51 4.29
N LYS A 34 3.51 0.24 3.79
CA LYS A 34 3.49 1.71 3.68
C LYS A 34 2.64 2.24 2.52
N ILE A 35 2.25 1.39 1.56
CA ILE A 35 1.39 1.84 0.43
C ILE A 35 0.01 2.25 0.92
N TYR A 36 -0.52 1.63 1.98
CA TYR A 36 -1.88 1.91 2.44
C TYR A 36 -2.02 3.33 2.99
N SER A 37 -1.03 3.82 3.74
CA SER A 37 -1.03 5.21 4.20
C SER A 37 -0.91 6.21 3.05
N ALA A 38 -0.22 5.85 1.97
CA ALA A 38 -0.16 6.67 0.76
C ALA A 38 -1.50 6.67 0.00
N LEU A 39 -2.09 5.50 -0.22
CA LEU A 39 -3.41 5.37 -0.86
C LEU A 39 -4.50 6.11 -0.08
N MET A 40 -4.45 6.07 1.25
CA MET A 40 -5.40 6.75 2.14
C MET A 40 -5.13 8.26 2.28
N SER A 41 -3.98 8.78 1.83
CA SER A 41 -3.75 10.22 1.83
C SER A 41 -4.47 10.95 0.70
N GLU A 42 -5.05 10.19 -0.24
CA GLU A 42 -5.74 10.68 -1.45
C GLU A 42 -4.86 11.59 -2.32
N ARG A 43 -3.54 11.45 -2.19
CA ARG A 43 -2.58 12.19 -3.02
C ARG A 43 -2.15 11.35 -4.22
N PRO A 44 -1.96 11.99 -5.39
CA PRO A 44 -1.45 11.28 -6.54
C PRO A 44 -0.03 10.78 -6.25
N TYR A 45 0.36 9.70 -6.91
CA TYR A 45 1.66 9.10 -6.68
C TYR A 45 2.35 8.66 -7.96
N LEU A 46 3.67 8.57 -7.89
CA LEU A 46 4.51 7.77 -8.77
C LEU A 46 5.08 6.63 -7.94
N SER A 47 4.86 5.40 -8.38
CA SER A 47 5.43 4.21 -7.74
C SER A 47 6.30 3.42 -8.70
N ILE A 48 7.43 2.90 -8.20
CA ILE A 48 8.34 2.03 -8.94
C ILE A 48 8.62 0.81 -8.06
N TYR A 49 8.18 -0.37 -8.50
CA TYR A 49 8.29 -1.63 -7.75
C TYR A 49 8.69 -2.77 -8.70
N SER A 50 9.20 -3.87 -8.16
CA SER A 50 9.28 -5.11 -8.94
C SER A 50 7.88 -5.51 -9.43
N SER A 51 7.78 -6.04 -10.65
CA SER A 51 6.53 -6.53 -11.24
C SER A 51 5.90 -7.67 -10.43
N GLU A 52 6.71 -8.44 -9.71
CA GLU A 52 6.28 -9.52 -8.82
C GLU A 52 5.78 -9.00 -7.45
N SER A 53 5.94 -7.71 -7.17
CA SER A 53 5.54 -7.13 -5.89
C SER A 53 4.01 -7.05 -5.78
N SER A 54 3.47 -7.61 -4.69
CA SER A 54 2.06 -7.38 -4.31
C SER A 54 1.72 -5.89 -4.18
N ALA A 55 2.70 -5.05 -3.84
CA ALA A 55 2.54 -3.61 -3.78
C ALA A 55 2.22 -3.01 -5.15
N HIS A 56 2.95 -3.43 -6.19
CA HIS A 56 2.73 -3.00 -7.56
C HIS A 56 1.31 -3.36 -8.01
N ALA A 57 0.88 -4.60 -7.77
CA ALA A 57 -0.45 -5.06 -8.12
C ALA A 57 -1.56 -4.21 -7.47
N ILE A 58 -1.44 -3.94 -6.16
CA ILE A 58 -2.41 -3.13 -5.41
C ILE A 58 -2.42 -1.68 -5.91
N LEU A 59 -1.25 -1.06 -6.09
CA LEU A 59 -1.13 0.32 -6.58
C LEU A 59 -1.70 0.45 -7.99
N LYS A 60 -1.34 -0.47 -8.91
CA LYS A 60 -1.87 -0.47 -10.27
C LYS A 60 -3.40 -0.61 -10.28
N GLN A 61 -3.95 -1.49 -9.44
CA GLN A 61 -5.39 -1.69 -9.34
C GLN A 61 -6.11 -0.48 -8.71
N ALA A 62 -5.51 0.13 -7.68
CA ALA A 62 -6.09 1.28 -7.00
C ALA A 62 -6.21 2.51 -7.91
N GLY A 63 -5.27 2.71 -8.83
CA GLY A 63 -5.20 3.92 -9.63
C GLY A 63 -4.96 5.16 -8.74
N GLY A 64 -5.22 6.35 -9.29
CA GLY A 64 -4.88 7.58 -8.58
C GLY A 64 -3.40 7.96 -8.68
N GLY A 65 -2.67 7.40 -9.63
CA GLY A 65 -1.22 7.60 -9.77
C GLY A 65 -0.64 6.80 -10.93
N ILE A 66 0.67 6.94 -11.11
CA ILE A 66 1.46 6.25 -12.13
C ILE A 66 2.19 5.09 -11.45
N ALA A 67 1.81 3.86 -11.79
CA ALA A 67 2.42 2.65 -11.26
C ALA A 67 3.35 2.00 -12.29
N LEU A 68 4.65 2.27 -12.18
CA LEU A 68 5.69 1.65 -12.98
C LEU A 68 6.19 0.35 -12.32
N SER A 69 6.65 -0.57 -13.15
CA SER A 69 7.29 -1.82 -12.70
C SER A 69 8.54 -2.16 -13.48
N PHE A 70 9.37 -3.01 -12.88
CA PHE A 70 10.52 -3.64 -13.52
C PHE A 70 10.59 -5.14 -13.20
N ASP A 71 11.09 -5.95 -14.12
CA ASP A 71 11.30 -7.38 -13.96
C ASP A 71 12.74 -7.71 -13.52
N ASN A 72 13.70 -6.84 -13.89
CA ASN A 72 15.12 -7.05 -13.60
C ASN A 72 15.89 -5.72 -13.55
N ARG A 73 17.14 -5.79 -13.09
CA ARG A 73 18.03 -4.63 -12.91
C ARG A 73 18.35 -3.91 -14.21
N TYR A 74 18.51 -4.65 -15.32
CA TYR A 74 18.77 -4.03 -16.62
C TYR A 74 17.61 -3.16 -17.08
N GLN A 75 16.37 -3.66 -16.96
CA GLN A 75 15.21 -2.85 -17.27
C GLN A 75 15.15 -1.60 -16.38
N LEU A 76 15.33 -1.76 -15.06
CA LEU A 76 15.34 -0.64 -14.11
C LEU A 76 16.37 0.43 -14.47
N GLU A 77 17.59 0.04 -14.85
CA GLU A 77 18.67 0.94 -15.30
C GLU A 77 18.36 1.67 -16.61
N ASN A 78 17.36 1.22 -17.38
CA ASN A 78 16.97 1.81 -18.66
C ASN A 78 15.58 2.51 -18.61
N MET A 79 15.04 2.77 -17.42
CA MET A 79 13.73 3.42 -17.24
C MET A 79 13.78 4.96 -17.24
N ASP A 80 14.93 5.59 -17.47
CA ASP A 80 15.13 7.04 -17.32
C ASP A 80 14.04 7.88 -17.97
N SER A 81 13.70 7.60 -19.23
CA SER A 81 12.68 8.33 -19.97
C SER A 81 11.27 8.13 -19.39
N LEU A 82 10.94 6.90 -18.96
CA LEU A 82 9.65 6.60 -18.35
C LEU A 82 9.49 7.29 -17.00
N VAL A 83 10.54 7.24 -16.16
CA VAL A 83 10.55 7.89 -14.85
C VAL A 83 10.51 9.41 -15.00
N SER A 84 11.27 9.97 -15.94
CA SER A 84 11.27 11.42 -16.21
C SER A 84 9.89 11.92 -16.63
N ASN A 85 9.24 11.24 -17.58
CA ASN A 85 7.89 11.59 -18.02
C ASN A 85 6.87 11.47 -16.88
N ALA A 86 6.95 10.38 -16.09
CA ALA A 86 6.05 10.18 -14.97
C ALA A 86 6.23 11.23 -13.86
N LEU A 87 7.47 11.63 -13.58
CA LEU A 87 7.78 12.74 -12.66
C LEU A 87 7.22 14.05 -13.18
N TYR A 88 7.38 14.32 -14.48
CA TYR A 88 6.83 15.52 -15.12
C TYR A 88 5.30 15.57 -15.00
N ASP A 89 4.61 14.48 -15.31
CA ASP A 89 3.15 14.42 -15.21
C ASP A 89 2.68 14.54 -13.75
N LEU A 90 3.36 13.90 -12.80
CA LEU A 90 3.05 14.04 -11.37
C LEU A 90 3.23 15.49 -10.88
N ALA A 91 4.27 16.19 -11.34
CA ALA A 91 4.58 17.55 -10.93
C ALA A 91 3.72 18.63 -11.61
N THR A 92 3.23 18.37 -12.83
CA THR A 92 2.57 19.38 -13.66
C THR A 92 1.08 19.13 -13.88
N LYS A 93 0.61 17.89 -13.75
CA LYS A 93 -0.78 17.49 -13.99
C LYS A 93 -1.31 16.52 -12.91
N PRO A 94 -1.08 16.77 -11.60
CA PRO A 94 -1.47 15.84 -10.55
C PRO A 94 -2.98 15.54 -10.52
N GLU A 95 -3.82 16.49 -10.92
CA GLU A 95 -5.27 16.35 -11.00
C GLU A 95 -5.73 15.34 -12.07
N ALA A 96 -4.96 15.17 -13.15
CA ALA A 96 -5.27 14.22 -14.21
C ALA A 96 -5.09 12.76 -13.76
N LEU A 97 -4.29 12.52 -12.71
CA LEU A 97 -4.05 11.18 -12.16
C LEU A 97 -5.20 10.67 -11.29
N GLY A 98 -6.10 11.56 -10.87
CA GLY A 98 -7.26 11.22 -10.05
C GLY A 98 -6.91 10.82 -8.62
N ARG A 99 -7.73 9.94 -8.02
CA ARG A 99 -7.54 9.43 -6.66
C ARG A 99 -7.63 7.92 -6.63
N ALA A 100 -6.96 7.32 -5.65
CA ALA A 100 -7.00 5.89 -5.44
C ALA A 100 -8.42 5.41 -5.12
N ASN A 101 -8.86 4.36 -5.81
CA ASN A 101 -10.13 3.70 -5.54
C ASN A 101 -10.06 2.96 -4.19
N SER A 102 -10.78 3.48 -3.19
CA SER A 102 -10.73 2.93 -1.84
C SER A 102 -11.28 1.49 -1.68
N LEU A 103 -11.99 0.98 -2.68
CA LEU A 103 -12.50 -0.39 -2.69
C LEU A 103 -11.38 -1.41 -2.91
N THR A 104 -10.30 -1.05 -3.61
CA THR A 104 -9.23 -2.00 -3.98
C THR A 104 -8.37 -2.41 -2.80
N TYR A 105 -8.36 -1.60 -1.73
CA TYR A 105 -7.64 -1.88 -0.49
C TYR A 105 -8.58 -1.94 0.73
N ALA A 106 -9.89 -2.10 0.52
CA ALA A 106 -10.88 -2.11 1.60
C ALA A 106 -10.60 -3.20 2.65
N THR A 107 -10.13 -4.37 2.23
CA THR A 107 -9.76 -5.51 3.10
C THR A 107 -8.64 -5.17 4.08
N TYR A 108 -7.83 -4.16 3.78
CA TYR A 108 -6.70 -3.73 4.59
C TYR A 108 -7.04 -2.52 5.49
N LYS A 109 -8.29 -2.05 5.48
CA LYS A 109 -8.75 -1.00 6.40
C LYS A 109 -8.85 -1.57 7.82
N ALA A 110 -8.50 -0.75 8.81
CA ALA A 110 -8.52 -1.12 10.22
C ALA A 110 -9.88 -1.71 10.66
N ALA A 111 -10.99 -1.15 10.19
CA ALA A 111 -12.34 -1.66 10.50
C ALA A 111 -12.55 -3.10 10.03
N ARG A 112 -12.14 -3.44 8.80
CA ARG A 112 -12.25 -4.80 8.25
C ARG A 112 -11.32 -5.78 8.94
N ILE A 113 -10.12 -5.33 9.31
CA ILE A 113 -9.18 -6.15 10.08
C ILE A 113 -9.75 -6.44 11.49
N ALA A 114 -10.30 -5.43 12.16
CA ALA A 114 -10.92 -5.58 13.48
C ALA A 114 -12.14 -6.52 13.45
N GLU A 115 -12.98 -6.41 12.43
CA GLU A 115 -14.11 -7.32 12.19
C GLU A 115 -13.64 -8.77 12.07
N ARG A 116 -12.63 -9.05 11.23
CA ARG A 116 -12.06 -10.40 11.09
C ARG A 116 -11.48 -10.94 12.39
N PHE A 117 -10.85 -10.09 13.20
CA PHE A 117 -10.39 -10.52 14.53
C PHE A 117 -11.55 -10.86 15.46
N ALA A 118 -12.62 -10.06 15.48
CA ALA A 118 -13.82 -10.35 16.26
C ALA A 118 -14.45 -11.70 15.85
N GLU A 119 -14.58 -11.97 14.56
CA GLU A 119 -15.09 -13.24 14.03
C GLU A 119 -14.24 -14.46 14.47
N ILE A 120 -12.91 -14.29 14.53
CA ILE A 120 -12.00 -15.33 15.02
C ILE A 120 -12.22 -15.57 16.52
N PHE A 121 -12.33 -14.49 17.31
CA PHE A 121 -12.59 -14.61 18.74
C PHE A 121 -13.91 -15.33 19.01
N GLU A 122 -14.99 -14.93 18.34
CA GLU A 122 -16.30 -15.57 18.45
C GLU A 122 -16.23 -17.07 18.11
N ARG A 123 -15.51 -17.43 17.04
CA ARG A 123 -15.35 -18.84 16.65
C ARG A 123 -14.65 -19.68 17.71
N VAL A 124 -13.63 -19.13 18.36
CA VAL A 124 -12.85 -19.84 19.38
C VAL A 124 -13.61 -19.88 20.73
N THR A 125 -14.38 -18.85 21.06
CA THR A 125 -15.14 -18.79 22.32
C THR A 125 -16.48 -19.53 22.25
N LEU A 126 -17.13 -19.57 21.09
CA LEU A 126 -18.40 -20.26 20.85
C LEU A 126 -18.22 -21.68 20.30
N SER A 127 -17.00 -22.09 19.92
CA SER A 127 -16.73 -23.50 19.69
C SER A 127 -17.00 -24.25 20.99
N PRO A 128 -17.88 -25.27 21.00
CA PRO A 128 -18.09 -26.07 22.19
C PRO A 128 -16.72 -26.60 22.59
N ARG A 129 -16.25 -26.24 23.79
CA ARG A 129 -15.34 -27.14 24.49
C ARG A 129 -16.07 -28.48 24.46
N ALA A 130 -15.54 -29.45 23.73
CA ALA A 130 -15.84 -30.84 24.02
C ALA A 130 -15.48 -30.98 25.49
N LEU A 131 -16.50 -30.88 26.34
CA LEU A 131 -16.46 -31.29 27.72
C LEU A 131 -16.10 -32.77 27.63
N VAL A 132 -14.81 -33.06 27.77
CA VAL A 132 -14.38 -34.36 28.28
C VAL A 132 -14.85 -34.39 29.72
N CYS A 133 -16.16 -34.60 29.88
CA CYS A 133 -16.79 -35.00 31.11
C CYS A 133 -16.90 -36.53 31.01
N GLY A 134 -15.97 -37.19 31.71
CA GLY A 134 -16.10 -38.51 32.34
C GLY A 134 -16.67 -39.67 31.53
N ASP A 135 -15.86 -40.73 31.41
CA ASP A 135 -16.34 -42.07 31.74
C ASP A 135 -15.24 -42.79 32.55
N VAL A 136 -15.61 -43.06 33.81
CA VAL A 136 -15.18 -44.11 34.77
C VAL A 136 -13.69 -44.27 35.11
#